data_AF-A0A7X0FYH3-F1
#
_entry.id   AF-A0A7X0FYH3-F1
#
_cell.length_a   1.000
_cell.length_b   1.000
_cell.length_c   1.000
_cell.angle_alpha   90.00
_cell.angle_beta   90.00
_cell.angle_gamma   90.00
#
_symmetry.space_group_name_H-M   'P 1'
#
loop_
_entity.id
_entity.type
_entity.pdbx_description
1 polymer ?
#
loop_
_entity_poly.entity_id
_entity_poly.type
_entity_poly.pdbx_seq_one_letter_code
_entity_poly.pdbx_strand_id
1 'polypeptide(L)'
;MNAGELLDRLPGLTYRQLDRWTSAGYLRATQAGEGAGHARDYSAEEVRVAALMVRLHGAGLNVASSHRAARALAAGRSAVLAPGVEVVVHDEAPAAGPPEDASAGPPEEAPGGPLAAA
;
A
#
# COMPACT_ATOMS: atom_id res chain seq x y z
N MET A 1 -9.59 -9.50 6.34
CA MET A 1 -8.56 -9.99 5.39
C MET A 1 -7.85 -11.11 6.08
N ASN A 2 -7.87 -12.31 5.50
CA ASN A 2 -7.28 -13.47 6.16
C ASN A 2 -5.74 -13.44 6.06
N ALA A 3 -5.07 -14.29 6.84
CA ALA A 3 -3.61 -14.33 6.89
C ALA A 3 -2.95 -14.64 5.53
N GLY A 4 -3.56 -15.50 4.69
CA GLY A 4 -3.03 -15.84 3.37
C GLY A 4 -3.07 -14.65 2.41
N GLU A 5 -4.25 -14.02 2.30
CA GLU A 5 -4.45 -12.81 1.50
C GLU A 5 -3.49 -11.68 1.90
N LEU A 6 -3.22 -11.56 3.21
CA LEU A 6 -2.32 -10.55 3.74
C LEU A 6 -0.87 -10.80 3.33
N LEU A 7 -0.43 -12.07 3.29
CA LEU A 7 0.91 -12.43 2.82
C LEU A 7 1.07 -12.19 1.31
N ASP A 8 0.05 -12.52 0.52
CA ASP A 8 0.07 -12.29 -0.93
C ASP A 8 0.13 -10.78 -1.27
N ARG A 9 -0.50 -9.95 -0.44
CA ARG A 9 -0.58 -8.49 -0.65
C ARG A 9 0.64 -7.72 -0.15
N LEU A 10 1.39 -8.25 0.81
CA LEU A 10 2.49 -7.56 1.47
C LEU A 10 3.83 -8.22 1.11
N PRO A 11 4.44 -7.85 -0.03
CA PRO A 11 5.74 -8.39 -0.41
C PRO A 11 6.78 -8.07 0.67
N GLY A 12 7.53 -9.09 1.09
CA GLY A 12 8.52 -8.99 2.17
C GLY A 12 7.99 -9.37 3.56
N LEU A 13 6.70 -9.65 3.70
CA LEU A 13 6.15 -10.25 4.92
C LEU A 13 6.16 -11.78 4.80
N THR A 14 6.79 -12.45 5.75
CA THR A 14 6.76 -13.92 5.84
C THR A 14 5.71 -14.41 6.85
N TYR A 15 5.21 -15.63 6.65
CA TYR A 15 4.30 -16.26 7.61
C TYR A 15 4.88 -16.29 9.04
N ARG A 16 6.18 -16.57 9.18
CA ARG A 16 6.86 -16.58 10.49
C ARG A 16 6.90 -15.20 11.13
N GLN A 17 7.13 -14.15 10.35
CA GLN A 17 7.07 -12.77 10.87
C GLN A 17 5.65 -12.41 11.29
N LEU A 18 4.65 -12.73 10.46
CA LEU A 18 3.25 -12.48 10.77
C LEU A 18 2.81 -13.20 12.06
N ASP A 19 3.15 -14.48 12.19
CA ASP A 19 2.84 -15.28 13.38
C ASP A 19 3.57 -14.75 14.63
N ARG A 20 4.86 -14.41 14.51
CA ARG A 20 5.63 -13.81 15.60
C ARG A 20 5.08 -12.45 16.02
N TRP A 21 4.72 -11.59 15.07
CA TRP A 21 4.19 -10.26 15.37
C TRP A 21 2.80 -10.33 15.98
N THR A 22 1.98 -11.29 15.55
CA THR A 22 0.65 -11.53 16.13
C THR A 22 0.76 -12.11 17.54
N SER A 23 1.56 -13.15 17.74
CA SER A 23 1.76 -13.78 19.06
C SER A 23 2.43 -12.87 20.08
N ALA A 24 3.32 -11.97 19.64
CA ALA A 24 3.93 -10.94 20.48
C ALA A 24 3.01 -9.72 20.72
N GLY A 25 1.81 -9.68 20.13
CA GLY A 25 0.82 -8.61 20.35
C GLY A 25 1.08 -7.31 19.57
N TYR A 26 1.99 -7.31 18.60
CA TYR A 26 2.20 -6.15 17.71
C TYR A 26 1.08 -5.99 16.68
N LEU A 27 0.55 -7.11 16.20
CA LEU A 27 -0.62 -7.15 15.32
C LEU A 27 -1.79 -7.80 16.03
N ARG A 28 -2.99 -7.30 15.77
CA ARG A 28 -4.23 -7.82 16.34
C ARG A 28 -4.99 -8.60 15.27
N ALA A 29 -5.06 -9.91 15.45
CA ALA A 29 -5.93 -10.76 14.67
C ALA A 29 -7.23 -11.00 15.44
N THR A 30 -8.35 -11.03 14.73
CA THR A 30 -9.58 -11.65 15.21
C THR A 30 -9.60 -13.12 14.80
N GLN A 31 -10.07 -13.99 15.67
CA GLN A 31 -10.26 -15.41 15.40
C GLN A 31 -11.63 -15.84 15.95
N ALA A 32 -12.31 -16.75 15.25
CA ALA A 32 -13.67 -17.15 15.57
C ALA A 32 -13.80 -18.04 16.84
N GLY A 33 -12.69 -18.49 17.43
CA GLY A 33 -12.70 -19.33 18.63
C GLY A 33 -11.36 -19.36 19.36
N GLU A 34 -11.37 -19.86 20.60
CA GLU A 34 -10.17 -20.14 21.40
C GLU A 34 -9.63 -21.52 21.02
N GLY A 35 -8.41 -21.59 20.46
CA GLY A 35 -7.79 -22.86 20.07
C GLY A 35 -6.86 -22.76 18.86
N ALA A 36 -6.18 -23.86 18.53
CA ALA A 36 -5.37 -23.99 17.32
C ALA A 36 -6.25 -24.41 16.13
N GLY A 37 -6.02 -23.82 14.95
CA GLY A 37 -6.72 -24.19 13.71
C GLY A 37 -7.79 -23.20 13.24
N HIS A 38 -8.05 -22.12 13.98
CA HIS A 38 -8.92 -21.05 13.49
C HIS A 38 -8.18 -20.09 12.57
N ALA A 39 -8.80 -19.75 11.45
CA ALA A 39 -8.30 -18.73 10.55
C ALA A 39 -8.20 -17.39 11.29
N ARG A 40 -7.08 -16.69 11.07
CA ARG A 40 -6.85 -15.36 11.60
C ARG A 40 -7.27 -14.32 10.57
N ASP A 41 -8.09 -13.38 11.02
CA ASP A 41 -8.53 -12.24 10.23
C ASP A 41 -7.93 -10.95 10.77
N TYR A 42 -7.45 -10.12 9.85
CA TYR A 42 -6.88 -8.81 10.12
C TYR A 42 -7.80 -7.73 9.55
N SER A 43 -8.00 -6.67 10.35
CA SER A 43 -8.74 -5.49 9.93
C SER A 43 -7.93 -4.68 8.91
N ALA A 44 -8.59 -3.79 8.17
CA ALA A 44 -7.90 -2.90 7.22
C ALA A 44 -6.88 -1.96 7.89
N GLU A 45 -7.06 -1.66 9.18
CA GLU A 45 -6.09 -0.91 9.98
C GLU A 45 -4.85 -1.78 10.27
N GLU A 46 -5.04 -3.02 10.71
CA GLU A 46 -3.94 -3.95 11.00
C GLU A 46 -3.14 -4.29 9.74
N VAL A 47 -3.80 -4.40 8.58
CA VAL A 47 -3.14 -4.54 7.28
C VAL A 47 -2.22 -3.35 6.99
N ARG A 48 -2.69 -2.11 7.24
CA ARG A 48 -1.88 -0.90 7.07
C ARG A 48 -0.70 -0.87 8.03
N VAL A 49 -0.92 -1.23 9.30
CA VAL A 49 0.14 -1.33 10.31
C VAL A 49 1.18 -2.37 9.90
N ALA A 50 0.76 -3.55 9.45
CA ALA A 50 1.66 -4.61 8.99
C ALA A 50 2.51 -4.14 7.80
N ALA A 51 1.91 -3.47 6.82
CA ALA A 51 2.62 -2.92 5.66
C ALA A 51 3.71 -1.90 6.08
N LEU A 52 3.37 -0.99 6.99
CA LEU A 52 4.33 -0.02 7.52
C LEU A 52 5.42 -0.69 8.34
N MET A 53 5.07 -1.69 9.17
CA MET A 53 6.06 -2.45 9.95
C MET A 53 7.07 -3.16 9.06
N VAL A 54 6.65 -3.77 7.94
CA VAL A 54 7.54 -4.41 6.97
C VAL A 54 8.54 -3.39 6.41
N ARG A 55 8.04 -2.24 5.94
CA ARG A 55 8.89 -1.18 5.36
C ARG A 55 9.89 -0.63 6.37
N LEU A 56 9.41 -0.29 7.57
CA LEU A 56 10.25 0.26 8.64
C LEU A 56 11.29 -0.76 9.13
N HIS A 57 10.90 -2.02 9.27
CA HIS A 57 11.82 -3.09 9.66
C HIS A 57 12.87 -3.35 8.58
N GLY A 58 12.46 -3.35 7.30
CA GLY A 58 13.37 -3.43 6.16
C GLY A 58 14.35 -2.25 6.08
N ALA A 59 13.94 -1.07 6.57
CA ALA A 59 14.80 0.10 6.71
C ALA A 59 15.74 0.04 7.93
N GLY A 60 15.73 -1.05 8.70
CA GLY A 60 16.64 -1.28 9.82
C GLY A 60 16.09 -0.95 11.20
N LEU A 61 14.83 -0.55 11.33
CA LEU A 61 14.21 -0.39 12.65
C LEU A 61 13.96 -1.77 13.28
N ASN A 62 14.17 -1.86 14.60
CA ASN A 62 13.73 -3.04 15.34
C ASN A 62 12.19 -3.14 15.36
N VAL A 63 11.66 -4.34 15.57
CA VAL A 63 10.22 -4.63 15.50
C VAL A 63 9.38 -3.74 16.43
N ALA A 64 9.86 -3.44 17.64
CA ALA A 64 9.11 -2.63 18.60
C ALA A 64 9.02 -1.16 18.14
N SER A 65 10.13 -0.59 17.67
CA SER A 65 10.16 0.76 17.08
C SER A 65 9.31 0.83 15.81
N SER A 66 9.40 -0.18 14.94
CA SER A 66 8.57 -0.28 13.73
C SER A 66 7.09 -0.33 14.07
N HIS A 67 6.68 -1.13 15.07
CA HIS A 67 5.29 -1.17 15.51
C HIS A 67 4.80 0.17 16.05
N ARG A 68 5.56 0.80 16.95
CA ARG A 68 5.18 2.10 17.53
C ARG A 68 5.01 3.17 16.45
N ALA A 69 5.97 3.26 15.54
CA ALA A 69 5.92 4.21 14.44
C ALA A 69 4.76 3.89 13.47
N ALA A 70 4.58 2.62 13.10
CA ALA A 70 3.50 2.19 12.22
C ALA A 70 2.11 2.54 12.79
N ARG A 71 1.90 2.41 14.11
CA ARG A 71 0.63 2.80 14.76
C ARG A 71 0.37 4.31 14.72
N ALA A 72 1.41 5.13 14.90
CA ALA A 72 1.27 6.57 14.80
C ALA A 72 0.93 6.97 13.35
N LEU A 73 1.68 6.44 12.39
CA LEU A 73 1.53 6.71 10.96
C LEU A 73 0.18 6.22 10.41
N ALA A 74 -0.27 5.02 10.79
CA ALA A 74 -1.58 4.51 10.40
C ALA A 74 -2.76 5.36 10.93
N ALA A 75 -2.54 6.09 12.03
CA ALA A 75 -3.48 7.05 12.58
C ALA A 75 -3.32 8.47 11.98
N GLY A 76 -2.52 8.63 10.92
CA GLY A 76 -2.25 9.92 10.28
C GLY A 76 -1.37 10.86 11.09
N ARG A 77 -0.63 10.35 12.08
CA ARG A 77 0.28 11.13 12.93
C ARG A 77 1.73 10.83 12.55
N SER A 78 2.60 11.80 12.75
CA SER A 78 4.03 11.60 12.64
C SER A 78 4.56 10.69 13.77
N ALA A 79 5.70 10.03 13.52
CA ALA A 79 6.33 9.12 14.46
C ALA A 79 7.70 9.63 14.90
N VAL A 80 7.80 10.07 16.15
CA VAL A 80 9.09 10.48 16.76
C VAL A 80 9.86 9.24 17.19
N LEU A 81 11.03 9.00 16.58
CA LEU A 81 11.91 7.88 16.90
C LEU A 81 12.88 8.22 18.04
N ALA A 82 13.38 9.44 18.06
CA ALA A 82 14.30 10.00 19.05
C ALA A 82 14.12 11.53 19.11
N PRO A 83 14.66 12.24 20.12
CA PRO A 83 14.63 13.70 20.15
C PRO A 83 15.22 14.28 18.85
N GLY A 84 14.41 15.08 18.13
CA GLY A 84 14.80 15.68 16.85
C GLY A 84 14.76 14.74 15.63
N VAL A 85 14.35 13.48 15.79
CA VAL A 85 14.23 12.51 14.68
C VAL A 85 12.78 12.06 14.54
N GLU A 86 12.16 12.45 13.44
CA GLU A 86 10.76 12.17 13.13
C GLU A 86 10.64 11.47 11.77
N VAL A 87 9.69 10.53 11.69
CA VAL A 87 9.32 9.85 10.45
C VAL A 87 7.95 10.34 10.02
N VAL A 88 7.87 10.74 8.76
CA VAL A 88 6.64 11.09 8.06
C VAL A 88 6.58 10.24 6.80
N VAL A 89 5.39 9.69 6.51
CA VAL A 89 5.14 8.96 5.26
C VAL A 89 4.19 9.82 4.45
N HIS A 90 4.64 10.19 3.25
CA HIS A 90 3.80 10.83 2.25
C HIS A 90 3.33 9.76 1.27
N ASP A 91 2.03 9.72 1.00
CA ASP A 91 1.52 9.00 -0.16
C ASP A 91 1.88 9.84 -1.37
N GLU A 92 2.88 9.39 -2.13
CA GLU A 92 3.12 9.91 -3.46
C GLU A 92 1.98 9.39 -4.34
N ALA A 93 1.02 10.26 -4.68
CA ALA A 93 0.03 9.93 -5.69
C ALA A 93 0.80 9.53 -6.96
N PRO A 94 0.42 8.43 -7.65
CA PRO A 94 1.09 8.07 -8.89
C PRO A 94 1.04 9.29 -9.79
N ALA A 95 2.23 9.78 -10.18
CA ALA A 95 2.37 10.96 -11.02
C ALA A 95 1.36 10.84 -12.16
N ALA A 96 0.37 11.73 -12.18
CA ALA A 96 -0.54 11.82 -13.31
C ALA A 96 0.34 11.93 -14.55
N GLY A 97 0.26 10.92 -15.43
CA GLY A 97 1.07 10.90 -16.64
C GLY A 97 0.91 12.22 -17.38
N PRO A 98 1.94 12.69 -18.10
CA PRO A 98 1.83 13.90 -18.89
C PRO A 98 0.59 13.79 -19.81
N PRO A 99 -0.17 14.88 -20.03
CA PRO A 99 -1.31 14.85 -20.94
C PRO A 99 -0.83 14.33 -22.29
N GLU A 100 -1.42 13.22 -22.72
CA GLU A 100 -1.13 12.58 -23.99
C GLU A 100 -1.27 13.62 -25.10
N ASP A 101 -0.18 13.76 -25.86
CA ASP A 101 0.05 14.76 -26.89
C ASP A 101 -1.18 14.89 -27.81
N ALA A 102 -1.83 16.05 -27.77
CA ALA A 102 -2.81 16.45 -28.76
C ALA A 102 -2.06 16.81 -30.07
N SER A 103 -1.49 15.80 -30.73
CA SER A 103 -0.88 15.93 -32.05
C SER A 103 -1.89 15.56 -33.13
N ALA A 104 -2.54 16.59 -33.64
CA ALA A 104 -3.06 16.80 -34.98
C ALA A 104 -3.13 15.58 -35.93
N GLY A 105 -4.35 15.16 -36.28
CA GLY A 105 -4.64 14.68 -37.63
C GLY A 105 -5.04 15.88 -38.51
N PRO A 106 -4.40 16.13 -39.66
CA PRO A 106 -4.82 17.20 -40.57
C PRO A 106 -6.19 16.86 -41.20
N PRO A 107 -7.00 17.86 -41.59
CA PRO A 107 -8.20 17.60 -42.36
C PRO A 107 -7.81 17.03 -43.73
N GLU A 108 -8.37 15.87 -44.04
CA GLU A 108 -8.24 15.17 -45.32
C GLU A 108 -8.90 16.03 -46.41
N GLU A 109 -8.07 16.79 -47.14
CA GLU A 109 -8.46 17.42 -48.40
C GLU A 109 -8.40 16.35 -49.50
N ALA A 110 -9.52 16.07 -50.16
CA ALA A 110 -9.55 15.26 -51.37
C ALA A 110 -10.68 15.71 -52.32
N PRO A 111 -10.51 15.52 -53.64
CA PRO A 111 -10.84 16.53 -54.63
C PRO A 111 -11.96 16.13 -55.59
N GLY A 112 -12.44 17.09 -56.38
CA GLY A 112 -12.92 16.84 -57.74
C GLY A 112 -14.43 16.73 -57.93
N GLY A 113 -15.02 17.77 -58.52
CA GLY A 113 -16.31 17.64 -59.20
C GLY A 113 -16.20 16.83 -60.50
N PRO A 114 -17.34 16.49 -61.10
CA PRO A 114 -17.54 16.74 -62.52
C PRO A 114 -18.83 17.54 -62.74
N LEU A 115 -18.77 18.61 -63.55
CA LEU A 115 -18.90 18.61 -65.01
C LEU A 115 -20.37 18.59 -65.43
N ALA A 116 -20.80 19.74 -65.96
CA ALA A 116 -22.07 19.96 -66.62
C ALA A 116 -22.21 19.11 -67.89
N ALA A 117 -23.43 18.64 -68.13
CA ALA A 117 -23.98 18.31 -69.45
C ALA A 117 -25.47 18.70 -69.36
N ALA A 118 -25.86 19.81 -69.99
CA ALA A 118 -26.34 19.93 -71.38
C ALA A 118 -27.86 19.77 -71.43
#